data_AF-A0A089PJH8-F1
#
_entry.id   AF-A0A089PJH8-F1
#
_cell.length_a   1.000
_cell.length_b   1.000
_cell.length_c   1.000
_cell.angle_alpha   90.00
_cell.angle_beta   90.00
_cell.angle_gamma   90.00
#
_symmetry.space_group_name_H-M   'P 1'
#
loop_
_entity.id
_entity.type
_entity.pdbx_description
1 polymer ?
#
loop_
_entity_poly.entity_id
_entity_poly.type
_entity_poly.pdbx_seq_one_letter_code
_entity_poly.pdbx_strand_id
1 'polypeptide(L)' 'MNKNRIFSLIKTECGRAKYEMLASKKGILNRIRLYWFILFAAIEDWNITAED' A
#
# COMPACT_ATOMS: atom_id res chain seq x y z
N MET A 1 1.07 -13.88 0.17
CA MET A 1 0.27 -12.68 -0.16
C MET A 1 0.39 -12.44 -1.66
N ASN A 2 -0.74 -12.41 -2.37
CA ASN A 2 -0.77 -12.33 -3.83
C ASN A 2 -0.66 -10.86 -4.28
N LYS A 3 0.43 -10.47 -4.97
CA LYS A 3 0.73 -9.07 -5.35
C LYS A 3 -0.45 -8.40 -6.10
N ASN A 4 -1.19 -9.16 -6.90
CA ASN A 4 -2.34 -8.67 -7.66
C ASN A 4 -3.48 -8.11 -6.78
N ARG A 5 -3.69 -8.67 -5.58
CA ARG A 5 -4.74 -8.15 -4.67
C ARG A 5 -4.33 -6.82 -4.05
N ILE A 6 -3.04 -6.62 -3.80
CA ILE A 6 -2.49 -5.37 -3.26
C ILE A 6 -2.55 -4.26 -4.31
N PHE A 7 -2.20 -4.54 -5.57
CA PHE A 7 -2.34 -3.56 -6.65
C PHE A 7 -3.79 -3.20 -6.99
N SER A 8 -4.75 -4.05 -6.63
CA SER A 8 -6.18 -3.73 -6.73
C SER A 8 -6.70 -2.86 -5.59
N LEU A 9 -6.04 -2.89 -4.42
CA LEU A 9 -6.34 -2.02 -3.27
C LEU A 9 -5.63 -0.67 -3.38
N ILE A 10 -4.48 -0.63 -4.05
CA ILE A 10 -3.72 0.59 -4.30
C ILE A 10 -4.00 1.04 -5.73
N LYS A 11 -5.09 1.79 -5.91
CA LYS A 11 -5.49 2.35 -7.22
C LYS A 11 -4.58 3.48 -7.67
N THR A 12 -3.89 4.14 -6.74
CA THR A 12 -3.00 5.27 -7.02
C THR A 12 -1.61 4.82 -7.47
N GLU A 13 -1.13 5.40 -8.58
CA GLU A 13 0.22 5.16 -9.12
C GLU A 13 1.31 5.51 -8.09
N CYS A 14 1.11 6.57 -7.30
CA CYS A 14 2.02 6.98 -6.22
C CYS A 14 2.13 5.91 -5.12
N GLY A 15 1.02 5.27 -4.74
CA GLY A 15 1.02 4.18 -3.76
C GLY A 15 1.72 2.92 -4.27
N ARG A 16 1.60 2.61 -5.56
CA ARG A 16 2.27 1.45 -6.19
C ARG A 16 3.78 1.61 -6.21
N ALA A 17 4.27 2.78 -6.61
CA ALA A 17 5.69 3.10 -6.59
C ALA A 17 6.28 3.01 -5.18
N LYS A 18 5.54 3.52 -4.18
CA LYS A 18 5.94 3.45 -2.77
C LYS A 18 5.94 2.02 -2.24
N TYR A 19 4.95 1.19 -2.64
CA TYR A 19 4.93 -0.24 -2.35
C TYR A 19 6.16 -0.96 -2.90
N GLU A 20 6.50 -0.76 -4.17
CA GLU A 20 7.69 -1.37 -4.78
C GLU A 20 8.99 -0.95 -4.08
N MET A 21 9.11 0.34 -3.75
CA MET A 21 10.27 0.90 -3.07
C MET A 21 10.45 0.34 -1.66
N LEU A 22 9.35 0.15 -0.92
CA LEU A 22 9.39 -0.52 0.38
C LEU A 22 9.58 -2.04 0.24
N ALA A 23 9.02 -2.67 -0.79
CA ALA A 23 9.08 -4.12 -1.02
C ALA A 23 10.48 -4.57 -1.44
N SER A 24 11.22 -3.67 -2.09
CA SER A 24 12.63 -3.86 -2.45
C SER A 24 13.57 -3.82 -1.23
N LYS A 25 13.14 -3.28 -0.08
CA LYS A 25 13.97 -3.25 1.14
C LYS A 25 13.85 -4.58 1.90
N LYS A 26 14.98 -5.28 2.05
CA LYS A 26 15.10 -6.51 2.85
C LYS A 26 15.21 -6.16 4.34
N GLY A 27 14.14 -6.41 5.10
CA GLY A 27 14.12 -6.31 6.55
C GLY A 27 12.73 -6.59 7.12
N ILE A 28 12.63 -7.36 8.21
CA ILE A 28 11.35 -7.75 8.82
C ILE A 28 10.58 -6.52 9.30
N LEU A 29 11.26 -5.57 9.95
CA LEU A 29 10.70 -4.26 10.34
C LEU A 29 10.19 -3.45 9.13
N ASN A 30 10.92 -3.51 8.02
CA ASN A 30 10.56 -2.78 6.81
C ASN A 30 9.31 -3.38 6.14
N ARG A 31 9.14 -4.70 6.19
CA ARG A 31 7.91 -5.38 5.75
C ARG A 31 6.72 -5.07 6.65
N ILE A 32 6.92 -5.00 7.97
CA ILE A 32 5.85 -4.63 8.90
C ILE A 32 5.37 -3.20 8.60
N ARG A 33 6.30 -2.24 8.44
CA ARG A 33 5.97 -0.86 8.06
C ARG A 33 5.27 -0.79 6.71
N LEU A 34 5.65 -1.65 5.76
CA LEU A 34 5.01 -1.77 4.45
C LEU A 34 3.57 -2.29 4.57
N TYR A 35 3.33 -3.35 5.35
CA TYR A 35 1.97 -3.84 5.63
C TYR A 35 1.11 -2.79 6.33
N TRP A 36 1.69 -2.08 7.30
CA TRP A 36 1.03 -0.99 8.00
C TRP A 36 0.66 0.14 7.04
N PHE A 37 1.58 0.52 6.14
CA PHE A 37 1.33 1.50 5.10
C PHE A 37 0.19 1.07 4.16
N ILE A 38 0.17 -0.19 3.71
CA ILE A 38 -0.92 -0.71 2.87
C ILE A 38 -2.25 -0.70 3.63
N LEU A 39 -2.26 -1.10 4.90
CA LEU A 39 -3.47 -1.10 5.73
C LEU A 39 -4.05 0.31 5.86
N PHE A 40 -3.21 1.29 6.22
CA PHE A 40 -3.64 2.69 6.32
C PHE A 40 -4.05 3.25 4.96
N ALA A 41 -3.27 2.99 3.91
CA ALA A 41 -3.59 3.44 2.55
C ALA A 41 -4.90 2.82 2.05
N ALA A 42 -5.20 1.55 2.36
CA ALA A 42 -6.46 0.91 1.96
C ALA A 42 -7.66 1.45 2.77
N ILE A 43 -7.45 1.82 4.04
CA ILE A 43 -8.48 2.48 4.87
C ILE A 43 -8.74 3.90 4.36
N GLU A 44 -7.68 4.64 4.03
CA GLU A 44 -7.75 6.02 3.54
C GLU A 44 -8.27 6.09 2.09
N ASP A 45 -7.92 5.14 1.22
CA ASP A 45 -8.47 5.03 -0.15
C ASP A 45 -9.99 4.75 -0.12
N TRP A 46 -10.48 4.08 0.94
CA TRP A 46 -11.92 3.98 1.21
C TRP A 46 -12.50 5.35 1.63
N ASN A 47 -11.74 6.14 2.38
CA ASN A 47 -12.15 7.47 2.83
C ASN A 47 -12.05 8.54 1.73
N ILE A 48 -11.22 8.36 0.70
CA ILE A 48 -11.06 9.26 -0.45
C ILE A 48 -12.22 9.16 -1.45
N THR A 49 -13.21 8.29 -1.23
CA THR A 49 -14.51 8.36 -1.93
C THR A 49 -15.51 9.27 -1.19
N ALA A 50 -15.09 9.97 -0.13
CA ALA A 50 -15.92 10.92 0.61
C ALA A 50 -15.26 12.31 0.70
N GLU A 51 -14.86 12.89 -0.44
CA GLU A 51 -14.83 14.34 -0.61
C GLU A 51 -15.03 14.67 -2.10
N ASP A 52 -16.01 15.53 -2.38
CA ASP A 52 -16.42 16.04 -3.70
C ASP A 52 -15.28 16.71 -4.51
#